data_AF-A0A1M5FVG8-F1
#
_entry.id   AF-A0A1M5FVG8-F1
#
_cell.length_a   1.000
_cell.length_b   1.000
_cell.length_c   1.000
_cell.angle_alpha   90.00
_cell.angle_beta   90.00
_cell.angle_gamma   90.00
#
_symmetry.space_group_name_H-M   'P 1'
#
loop_
_entity.id
_entity.type
_entity.pdbx_description
1 polymer ?
#
loop_
_entity_poly.entity_id
_entity_poly.type
_entity_poly.pdbx_seq_one_letter_code
_entity_poly.pdbx_strand_id
1 'polypeptide(L)'
;KKVPCEIREYQDKDGMTAEDLMLKDLIETNLRQRGIGNLSPMKTARCILELERIYGIKHGGYRDNLQKLGYQVTPGGTCPQKTQRELSSDIGIGISRYQQIKKLNDLIPELQKFVEEGKLSSKAGEQLAYLDEDTQRQLQIPSLKAGFFPPFLIFLQTSLNFGKFHWKVV
;
A
#
# COMPACT_ATOMS: atom_id res chain seq x y z
N LYS A 1 -16.45 -6.95 -35.15
CA LYS A 1 -15.18 -6.24 -34.83
C LYS A 1 -14.19 -7.27 -34.32
N LYS A 2 -12.96 -7.31 -34.83
CA LYS A 2 -11.89 -8.18 -34.30
C LYS A 2 -11.02 -7.34 -33.36
N VAL A 3 -10.78 -7.83 -32.15
CA VAL A 3 -9.92 -7.19 -31.15
C VAL A 3 -8.62 -7.98 -31.10
N PRO A 4 -7.45 -7.36 -31.25
CA PRO A 4 -6.18 -8.06 -31.09
C PRO A 4 -6.03 -8.54 -29.64
N CYS A 5 -5.64 -9.80 -29.46
CA CYS A 5 -5.41 -10.40 -28.14
C CYS A 5 -4.03 -11.06 -28.08
N GLU A 6 -3.45 -11.04 -26.88
CA GLU A 6 -2.25 -11.80 -26.53
C GLU A 6 -2.67 -12.96 -25.63
N ILE A 7 -2.28 -14.19 -25.98
CA ILE A 7 -2.55 -15.39 -25.18
C ILE A 7 -1.24 -15.76 -24.49
N ARG A 8 -1.26 -15.81 -23.15
CA ARG A 8 -0.14 -16.23 -22.31
C ARG A 8 -0.54 -17.49 -21.53
N GLU A 9 0.33 -18.49 -21.57
CA GLU A 9 0.17 -19.71 -20.78
C GLU A 9 1.13 -19.67 -19.58
N TYR A 10 0.60 -19.99 -18.40
CA TYR A 10 1.36 -20.03 -17.15
C TYR A 10 1.46 -21.48 -16.68
N GLN A 11 2.66 -21.89 -16.30
CA GLN A 11 2.96 -23.20 -15.75
C GLN A 11 3.82 -23.01 -14.50
N ASP A 12 3.73 -23.95 -13.56
CA ASP A 12 4.56 -23.97 -12.37
C ASP A 12 6.04 -24.03 -12.77
N LYS A 13 6.82 -23.05 -12.31
CA LYS A 13 8.26 -22.96 -12.60
C LYS A 13 8.98 -22.19 -11.50
N ASP A 14 10.26 -22.51 -11.31
CA ASP A 14 11.14 -21.82 -10.34
C ASP A 14 10.58 -21.79 -8.90
N GLY A 15 9.78 -22.79 -8.52
CA GLY A 15 9.12 -22.86 -7.21
C GLY A 15 7.95 -21.90 -7.00
N MET A 16 7.48 -21.23 -8.06
CA MET A 16 6.25 -20.42 -8.09
C MET A 16 5.13 -21.18 -8.80
N THR A 17 3.90 -21.06 -8.31
CA THR A 17 2.72 -21.62 -8.99
C THR A 17 2.36 -20.78 -10.21
N ALA A 18 1.61 -21.39 -11.14
CA ALA A 18 1.05 -20.69 -12.29
C ALA A 18 0.23 -19.46 -11.89
N GLU A 19 -0.52 -19.55 -10.79
CA GLU A 19 -1.31 -18.44 -10.24
C GLU A 19 -0.42 -17.29 -9.75
N ASP A 20 0.65 -17.60 -9.01
CA ASP A 20 1.59 -16.59 -8.51
C ASP A 20 2.32 -15.87 -9.65
N LEU A 21 2.65 -16.60 -10.72
CA LEU A 21 3.26 -16.04 -11.93
C LEU A 21 2.29 -15.12 -12.68
N MET A 22 1.05 -15.55 -12.85
CA MET A 22 0.00 -14.74 -13.46
C MET A 22 -0.27 -13.47 -12.63
N LEU A 23 -0.36 -13.62 -11.31
CA LEU A 23 -0.63 -12.51 -10.40
C LEU A 23 0.52 -11.50 -10.38
N LYS A 24 1.76 -11.99 -10.37
CA LYS A 24 2.97 -11.16 -10.51
C LYS A 24 2.94 -10.36 -11.80
N ASP A 25 2.73 -11.01 -12.94
CA ASP A 25 2.73 -10.35 -14.25
C ASP A 25 1.62 -9.30 -14.34
N LEU A 26 0.42 -9.63 -13.83
CA LEU A 26 -0.70 -8.71 -13.76
C LEU A 26 -0.37 -7.48 -12.91
N ILE A 27 0.17 -7.66 -11.70
CA ILE A 27 0.48 -6.55 -10.79
C ILE A 27 1.61 -5.69 -11.35
N GLU A 28 2.72 -6.29 -11.81
CA GLU A 28 3.86 -5.55 -12.37
C GLU A 28 3.44 -4.75 -13.59
N THR A 29 2.67 -5.36 -14.50
CA THR A 29 2.17 -4.69 -15.70
C THR A 29 1.27 -3.51 -15.35
N ASN A 30 0.35 -3.68 -14.39
CA ASN A 30 -0.52 -2.59 -13.95
C ASN A 30 0.26 -1.45 -13.27
N LEU A 31 1.23 -1.76 -12.42
CA LEU A 31 2.05 -0.76 -11.73
C LEU A 31 2.95 0.01 -12.71
N ARG A 32 3.56 -0.67 -13.69
CA ARG A 32 4.42 -0.06 -14.71
C ARG A 32 3.64 0.76 -15.73
N GLN A 33 2.51 0.26 -16.23
CA GLN A 33 1.76 0.92 -17.31
C GLN A 33 0.92 2.11 -16.83
N ARG A 34 0.26 2.00 -15.67
CA ARG A 34 -0.62 3.07 -15.18
C ARG A 34 0.12 4.15 -14.41
N GLY A 35 1.35 3.86 -13.98
CA GLY A 35 2.12 4.67 -13.04
C GLY A 35 1.51 4.65 -11.63
N ILE A 36 2.38 4.70 -10.61
CA ILE A 36 1.94 4.73 -9.19
C ILE A 36 0.97 5.89 -8.90
N GLY A 37 1.07 6.99 -9.64
CA GLY A 37 0.27 8.20 -9.42
C GLY A 37 -1.24 8.03 -9.62
N ASN A 38 -1.68 7.00 -10.36
CA ASN A 38 -3.10 6.76 -10.66
C ASN A 38 -3.76 5.71 -9.76
N LEU A 39 -2.98 4.95 -8.98
CA LEU A 39 -3.53 3.97 -8.04
C LEU A 39 -3.79 4.61 -6.68
N SER A 40 -4.87 4.18 -6.01
CA SER A 40 -5.08 4.59 -4.62
C SER A 40 -3.96 4.03 -3.73
N PRO A 41 -3.52 4.77 -2.71
CA PRO A 41 -2.42 4.36 -1.83
C PRO A 41 -2.61 2.97 -1.24
N MET A 42 -3.84 2.61 -0.85
CA MET A 42 -4.16 1.28 -0.32
C MET A 42 -4.09 0.16 -1.36
N LYS A 43 -4.48 0.42 -2.62
CA LYS A 43 -4.31 -0.58 -3.70
C LYS A 43 -2.83 -0.84 -3.93
N THR A 44 -2.02 0.21 -3.98
CA THR A 44 -0.56 0.08 -4.09
C THR A 44 0.02 -0.68 -2.89
N ALA A 45 -0.44 -0.40 -1.67
CA ALA A 45 0.00 -1.10 -0.46
C ALA A 45 -0.27 -2.60 -0.52
N ARG A 46 -1.46 -3.02 -0.99
CA ARG A 46 -1.82 -4.42 -1.18
C ARG A 46 -0.98 -5.10 -2.28
N CYS A 47 -0.80 -4.42 -3.41
CA CYS A 47 0.05 -4.92 -4.50
C CYS A 47 1.51 -5.12 -4.06
N ILE A 48 2.07 -4.19 -3.29
CA ILE A 48 3.44 -4.31 -2.76
C ILE A 48 3.55 -5.53 -1.85
N LEU A 49 2.60 -5.71 -0.92
CA LEU A 49 2.60 -6.83 0.01
C LEU A 49 2.52 -8.18 -0.73
N GLU A 50 1.71 -8.25 -1.78
CA GLU A 50 1.59 -9.46 -2.58
C GLU A 50 2.82 -9.75 -3.45
N LEU A 51 3.47 -8.71 -3.98
CA LEU A 51 4.75 -8.89 -4.67
C LEU A 51 5.85 -9.36 -3.71
N GLU A 52 5.92 -8.82 -2.49
CA GLU A 52 6.84 -9.33 -1.47
C GLU A 52 6.60 -10.81 -1.16
N ARG A 53 5.33 -11.27 -1.23
CA ARG A 53 4.98 -12.69 -1.09
C ARG A 53 5.54 -13.55 -2.17
N ILE A 54 5.27 -13.17 -3.41
CA ILE A 54 5.66 -13.95 -4.57
C ILE A 54 7.19 -13.98 -4.70
N TYR A 55 7.87 -12.88 -4.36
CA TYR A 55 9.33 -12.81 -4.36
C TYR A 55 9.99 -13.39 -3.10
N GLY A 56 9.22 -13.80 -2.08
CA GLY A 56 9.75 -14.36 -0.84
C GLY A 56 10.53 -13.35 0.02
N ILE A 57 10.23 -12.05 -0.08
CA ILE A 57 10.86 -10.98 0.71
C ILE A 57 10.32 -11.02 2.13
N LYS A 58 11.10 -11.56 3.08
CA LYS A 58 10.68 -11.74 4.48
C LYS A 58 11.25 -10.63 5.39
N HIS A 59 10.37 -9.89 6.05
CA HIS A 59 10.71 -8.96 7.15
C HIS A 59 9.68 -9.05 8.29
N GLY A 60 10.03 -8.64 9.51
CA GLY A 60 9.17 -8.78 10.70
C GLY A 60 7.76 -8.20 10.53
N GLY A 61 6.73 -8.92 10.99
CA GLY A 61 5.30 -8.55 10.86
C GLY A 61 4.64 -8.94 9.52
N TYR A 62 5.41 -9.46 8.57
CA TYR A 62 4.93 -9.82 7.22
C TYR A 62 3.85 -10.91 7.20
N ARG A 63 3.99 -11.96 8.04
CA ARG A 63 3.05 -13.10 8.06
C ARG A 63 1.71 -12.74 8.69
N ASP A 64 1.71 -11.94 9.74
CA ASP A 64 0.51 -11.53 10.47
C ASP A 64 -0.39 -10.66 9.60
N ASN A 65 0.19 -9.74 8.82
CA ASN A 65 -0.55 -8.89 7.90
C ASN A 65 -1.18 -9.68 6.74
N LEU A 66 -0.45 -10.65 6.20
CA LEU A 66 -0.98 -11.50 5.14
C LEU A 66 -2.22 -12.29 5.59
N GLN A 67 -2.14 -12.86 6.80
CA GLN A 67 -3.23 -13.61 7.40
C GLN A 67 -4.43 -12.71 7.71
N LYS A 68 -4.20 -11.48 8.21
CA LYS A 68 -5.25 -10.48 8.43
C LYS A 68 -5.98 -10.09 7.13
N LEU A 69 -5.27 -10.05 6.00
CA LEU A 69 -5.87 -9.80 4.68
C LEU A 69 -6.48 -11.05 4.01
N GLY A 70 -6.40 -12.22 4.65
CA GLY A 70 -6.99 -13.47 4.14
C GLY A 70 -6.13 -14.20 3.11
N TYR A 71 -4.85 -13.87 2.98
CA TYR A 71 -3.93 -14.57 2.08
C TYR A 71 -3.39 -15.86 2.71
N GLN A 72 -3.34 -16.95 1.94
CA GLN A 72 -2.73 -18.20 2.36
C GLN A 72 -1.20 -18.09 2.28
N VAL A 73 -0.52 -18.21 3.42
CA VAL A 73 0.95 -18.17 3.49
C VAL A 73 1.50 -19.55 3.13
N THR A 74 1.66 -19.83 1.84
CA THR A 74 2.39 -21.03 1.40
C THR A 74 3.88 -20.83 1.71
N PRO A 75 4.57 -21.78 2.38
CA PRO A 75 6.02 -21.72 2.54
C PRO A 75 6.68 -21.95 1.17
N GLY A 76 6.91 -20.86 0.42
CA GLY A 76 7.54 -20.92 -0.90
C GLY A 76 9.01 -21.33 -0.81
N GLY A 77 9.38 -22.26 -1.70
CA GLY A 77 10.76 -22.67 -1.99
C GLY A 77 11.59 -21.55 -2.61
N THR A 78 12.73 -21.93 -3.20
CA THR A 78 13.84 -21.09 -3.70
C THR A 78 13.45 -20.11 -4.81
N CYS A 79 12.60 -19.14 -4.49
CA CYS A 79 12.28 -18.02 -5.37
C CYS A 79 13.52 -17.13 -5.53
N PRO A 80 13.71 -16.45 -6.68
CA PRO A 80 14.75 -15.44 -6.81
C PRO A 80 14.55 -14.37 -5.74
N GLN A 81 15.47 -14.32 -4.78
CA GLN A 81 15.41 -13.38 -3.67
C GLN A 81 15.61 -11.97 -4.22
N LYS A 82 14.51 -11.24 -4.34
CA LYS A 82 14.53 -9.82 -4.69
C LYS A 82 14.55 -9.00 -3.42
N THR A 83 15.26 -7.89 -3.42
CA THR A 83 15.26 -6.96 -2.29
C THR A 83 14.15 -5.92 -2.44
N GLN A 84 13.71 -5.31 -1.33
CA GLN A 84 12.77 -4.18 -1.39
C GLN A 84 13.29 -3.03 -2.25
N ARG A 85 14.60 -2.82 -2.29
CA ARG A 85 15.24 -1.77 -3.09
C ARG A 85 15.07 -2.04 -4.58
N GLU A 86 15.37 -3.26 -5.01
CA GLU A 86 15.18 -3.67 -6.41
C GLU A 86 13.70 -3.61 -6.80
N LEU A 87 12.81 -4.11 -5.93
CA LEU A 87 11.36 -4.04 -6.18
C LEU A 87 10.87 -2.59 -6.28
N SER A 88 11.34 -1.69 -5.41
CA SER A 88 10.99 -0.26 -5.47
C SER A 88 11.48 0.39 -6.75
N SER A 89 12.69 0.03 -7.22
CA SER A 89 13.28 0.53 -8.46
C SER A 89 12.46 0.08 -9.68
N ASP A 90 12.07 -1.19 -9.71
CA ASP A 90 11.29 -1.78 -10.82
C ASP A 90 9.88 -1.23 -10.93
N ILE A 91 9.30 -0.84 -9.79
CA ILE A 91 8.00 -0.18 -9.73
C ILE A 91 8.13 1.32 -10.03
N GLY A 92 9.33 1.90 -9.92
CA GLY A 92 9.59 3.33 -10.16
C GLY A 92 9.25 4.23 -8.98
N ILE A 93 9.37 3.74 -7.73
CA ILE A 93 9.21 4.52 -6.50
C ILE A 93 10.47 4.53 -5.66
N GLY A 94 10.71 5.66 -4.99
CA GLY A 94 11.77 5.74 -3.99
C GLY A 94 11.50 4.80 -2.81
N ILE A 95 12.56 4.23 -2.24
CA ILE A 95 12.48 3.28 -1.13
C ILE A 95 11.71 3.84 0.08
N SER A 96 11.84 5.13 0.38
CA SER A 96 11.10 5.78 1.48
C SER A 96 9.59 5.79 1.22
N ARG A 97 9.15 6.05 -0.02
CA ARG A 97 7.74 6.00 -0.40
C ARG A 97 7.23 4.57 -0.40
N TYR A 98 8.04 3.62 -0.86
CA TYR A 98 7.73 2.19 -0.79
C TYR A 98 7.42 1.76 0.65
N GLN A 99 8.29 2.10 1.60
CA GLN A 99 8.11 1.76 3.01
C GLN A 99 6.89 2.44 3.63
N GLN A 100 6.68 3.73 3.33
CA GLN A 100 5.50 4.48 3.76
C GLN A 100 4.20 3.80 3.30
N ILE A 101 4.10 3.47 2.00
CA ILE A 101 2.89 2.87 1.43
C ILE A 101 2.68 1.48 2.03
N LYS A 102 3.75 0.67 2.13
CA LYS A 102 3.70 -0.66 2.75
C LYS A 102 3.13 -0.61 4.18
N LYS A 103 3.54 0.39 4.96
CA LYS A 103 3.13 0.57 6.36
C LYS A 103 1.62 0.78 6.53
N LEU A 104 0.92 1.24 5.50
CA LEU A 104 -0.54 1.41 5.52
C LEU A 104 -1.31 0.10 5.71
N ASN A 105 -0.71 -1.06 5.40
CA ASN A 105 -1.35 -2.36 5.64
C ASN A 105 -1.49 -2.68 7.14
N ASP A 106 -0.71 -2.03 8.02
CA ASP A 106 -0.78 -2.22 9.47
C ASP A 106 -1.92 -1.43 10.14
N LEU A 107 -2.66 -0.62 9.36
CA LEU A 107 -3.82 0.12 9.86
C LEU A 107 -5.00 -0.82 10.07
N ILE A 108 -5.81 -0.52 11.09
CA ILE A 108 -7.13 -1.16 11.24
C ILE A 108 -8.02 -0.93 10.01
N PRO A 109 -8.93 -1.86 9.66
CA PRO A 109 -9.74 -1.77 8.44
C PRO A 109 -10.51 -0.47 8.27
N GLU A 110 -10.94 0.13 9.38
CA GLU A 110 -11.70 1.38 9.39
C GLU A 110 -10.86 2.58 8.98
N LEU A 111 -9.59 2.64 9.43
CA LEU A 111 -8.65 3.69 9.01
C LEU A 111 -8.19 3.48 7.57
N GLN A 112 -8.03 2.23 7.13
CA GLN A 112 -7.75 1.93 5.72
C GLN A 112 -8.85 2.49 4.80
N LYS A 113 -10.13 2.35 5.18
CA LYS A 113 -11.25 2.95 4.42
C LYS A 113 -11.14 4.47 4.31
N PHE A 114 -10.73 5.16 5.37
CA PHE A 114 -10.55 6.62 5.30
C PHE A 114 -9.39 7.05 4.41
N VAL A 115 -8.33 6.25 4.31
CA VAL A 115 -7.26 6.49 3.33
C VAL A 115 -7.77 6.25 1.91
N GLU A 116 -8.59 5.22 1.68
CA GLU A 116 -9.21 4.95 0.37
C GLU A 116 -10.17 6.05 -0.07
N GLU A 117 -10.97 6.58 0.86
CA GLU A 117 -11.91 7.68 0.64
C GLU A 117 -11.22 9.05 0.52
N GLY A 118 -9.91 9.13 0.78
CA GLY A 118 -9.13 10.38 0.75
C GLY A 118 -9.39 11.32 1.93
N LYS A 119 -10.14 10.87 2.95
CA LYS A 119 -10.38 11.61 4.21
C LYS A 119 -9.14 11.64 5.09
N LEU A 120 -8.25 10.66 4.94
CA LEU A 120 -6.98 10.56 5.63
C LEU A 120 -5.83 10.52 4.61
N SER A 121 -4.84 11.41 4.78
CA SER A 121 -3.66 11.41 3.90
C SER A 121 -2.80 10.18 4.13
N SER A 122 -2.09 9.71 3.10
CA SER A 122 -1.18 8.55 3.25
C SER A 122 -0.08 8.80 4.29
N LYS A 123 0.35 10.06 4.47
CA LYS A 123 1.37 10.41 5.45
C LYS A 123 0.84 10.32 6.88
N ALA A 124 -0.39 10.79 7.10
CA ALA A 124 -1.05 10.66 8.40
C ALA A 124 -1.39 9.19 8.71
N GLY A 125 -1.85 8.44 7.70
CA GLY A 125 -2.08 6.99 7.83
C GLY A 125 -0.80 6.23 8.22
N GLU A 126 0.34 6.55 7.60
CA GLU A 126 1.63 5.97 7.99
C GLU A 126 1.97 6.25 9.46
N GLN A 127 1.73 7.46 9.97
CA GLN A 127 1.99 7.81 11.36
C GLN A 127 1.12 7.01 12.33
N LEU A 128 -0.17 6.84 12.00
CA LEU A 128 -1.09 6.04 12.81
C LEU A 128 -0.72 4.55 12.81
N ALA A 129 -0.16 4.05 11.71
CA ALA A 129 0.29 2.67 11.60
C ALA A 129 1.49 2.31 12.49
N TYR A 130 2.16 3.30 13.11
CA TYR A 130 3.16 3.04 14.15
C TYR A 130 2.56 2.82 15.54
N LEU A 131 1.28 3.16 15.72
CA LEU A 131 0.57 2.97 16.98
C LEU A 131 -0.03 1.56 17.04
N ASP A 132 -0.20 1.05 18.26
CA ASP A 132 -0.93 -0.20 18.52
C ASP A 132 -2.41 -0.10 18.10
N GLU A 133 -3.02 -1.24 17.81
CA GLU A 133 -4.40 -1.31 17.31
C GLU A 133 -5.42 -0.71 18.29
N ASP A 134 -5.21 -0.88 19.59
CA ASP A 134 -6.11 -0.35 20.62
C ASP A 134 -6.09 1.18 20.64
N THR A 135 -4.91 1.78 20.54
CA THR A 135 -4.73 3.23 20.40
C THR A 135 -5.29 3.73 19.07
N GLN A 136 -5.12 2.99 17.96
CA GLN A 136 -5.74 3.34 16.69
C GLN A 136 -7.27 3.39 16.79
N ARG A 137 -7.89 2.41 17.46
CA ARG A 137 -9.34 2.36 17.72
C ARG A 137 -9.80 3.49 18.64
N GLN A 138 -9.01 3.84 19.66
CA GLN A 138 -9.32 4.96 20.53
C GLN A 138 -9.27 6.29 19.79
N LEU A 139 -8.33 6.50 18.87
CA LEU A 139 -8.25 7.72 18.06
C LEU A 139 -9.37 7.83 17.02
N GLN A 140 -9.94 6.69 16.61
CA GLN A 140 -11.07 6.63 15.69
C GLN A 140 -12.33 7.32 16.24
N ILE A 141 -12.56 7.26 17.56
CA ILE A 141 -13.84 7.62 18.19
C ILE A 141 -13.99 9.15 18.46
N PRO A 142 -12.98 9.89 18.94
CA PRO A 142 -13.09 11.33 19.24
C PRO A 142 -12.98 12.23 18.02
N SER A 143 -12.11 11.91 17.05
CA SER A 143 -11.75 12.83 15.96
C SER A 143 -12.83 12.97 14.89
N LEU A 144 -13.76 12.02 14.79
CA LEU A 144 -14.83 12.03 13.78
C LEU A 144 -16.19 12.47 14.31
N LYS A 145 -16.43 12.40 15.63
CA LYS A 145 -17.73 12.82 16.22
C LYS A 145 -17.86 14.33 16.45
N ALA A 146 -16.75 15.07 16.50
CA ALA A 146 -16.77 16.47 16.93
C ALA A 146 -16.26 17.49 15.91
N GLY A 147 -15.80 17.08 14.72
CA GLY A 147 -15.03 18.00 13.86
C GLY A 147 -13.76 18.54 14.54
N PHE A 148 -13.36 17.93 15.66
CA PHE A 148 -12.25 18.32 16.49
C PHE A 148 -11.05 17.47 16.10
N PHE A 149 -10.26 18.00 15.18
CA PHE A 149 -8.89 17.54 15.00
C PHE A 149 -8.10 17.98 16.24
N PRO A 150 -7.49 17.07 17.01
CA PRO A 150 -6.66 17.48 18.14
C PRO A 150 -5.53 18.39 17.63
N PRO A 151 -5.06 19.38 18.41
CA PRO A 151 -4.07 20.37 17.97
C PRO A 151 -2.79 19.77 17.35
N PHE A 152 -2.41 18.57 17.78
CA PHE A 152 -1.27 17.82 17.23
C PHE A 152 -1.49 17.34 15.77
N LEU A 153 -2.73 17.08 15.36
CA LEU A 153 -3.08 16.75 13.97
C LEU A 153 -3.36 18.00 13.12
N ILE A 154 -3.80 19.10 13.73
CA ILE A 154 -3.94 20.40 13.03
C ILE A 154 -2.58 20.89 12.54
N PHE A 155 -1.53 20.78 13.36
CA PHE A 155 -0.18 21.23 13.01
C PHE A 155 0.42 20.50 11.78
N LEU A 156 0.05 19.24 11.58
CA LEU A 156 0.48 18.45 10.41
C LEU A 156 -0.27 18.84 9.13
N GLN A 157 -1.55 19.24 9.23
CA GLN A 157 -2.38 19.63 8.09
C GLN A 157 -2.15 21.09 7.66
N THR A 158 -1.88 22.02 8.59
CA THR A 158 -1.63 23.44 8.26
C THR A 158 -0.25 23.68 7.67
N SER A 159 0.78 22.90 8.04
CA SER A 159 2.12 23.04 7.46
C SER A 159 2.21 22.59 5.98
N LEU A 160 1.31 21.69 5.54
CA LEU A 160 1.30 21.15 4.17
C LEU A 160 0.41 21.92 3.18
N ASN A 161 -0.47 22.81 3.64
CA ASN A 161 -1.39 23.58 2.77
C ASN A 161 -0.91 25.00 2.43
N PHE A 162 0.27 25.42 2.89
CA PHE A 162 0.83 26.76 2.65
C PHE A 162 1.36 26.99 1.22
N GLY A 163 1.01 26.14 0.25
CA GLY A 163 1.46 26.26 -1.14
C GLY A 163 0.46 26.88 -2.12
N LYS A 164 -0.81 27.06 -1.77
CA LYS A 164 -1.83 27.49 -2.75
C LYS A 164 -3.01 28.25 -2.15
N PHE A 165 -2.84 29.47 -1.67
CA PHE A 165 -3.95 30.43 -1.66
C PHE A 165 -3.45 31.85 -1.89
N HIS A 166 -3.60 32.30 -3.14
CA HIS A 166 -3.57 33.72 -3.51
C HIS A 166 -4.80 34.39 -2.90
N TRP A 167 -4.59 35.33 -1.99
CA TRP A 167 -5.65 36.23 -1.52
C TRP A 167 -5.84 37.35 -2.54
N LYS A 168 -7.03 37.43 -3.16
CA LYS A 168 -7.55 38.71 -3.67
C LYS A 168 -8.60 39.17 -2.67
N VAL A 169 -8.26 40.24 -1.96
CA VAL A 169 -9.16 41.01 -1.13
C VAL A 169 -9.84 42.03 -2.03
N VAL A 170 -11.17 42.00 -2.09
CA VAL A 170 -12.03 43.15 -2.41
C VAL A 170 -13.13 43.18 -1.36
#